data_AF-A0A4Z0AVZ6-F1
#
_entry.id   AF-A0A4Z0AVZ6-F1
#
_cell.length_a   1.000
_cell.length_b   1.000
_cell.length_c   1.000
_cell.angle_alpha   90.00
_cell.angle_beta   90.00
_cell.angle_gamma   90.00
#
_symmetry.space_group_name_H-M   'P 1'
#
loop_
_entity.id
_entity.type
_entity.pdbx_description
1 polymer ?
#
loop_
_entity_poly.entity_id
_entity_poly.type
_entity_poly.pdbx_seq_one_letter_code
_entity_poly.pdbx_strand_id
1 'polypeptide(L)'
;MTRMAAVFTLLSCIASAPALAASDCPFPQGMQASIGASKQAIEARQAGVTKDELLTKISPAADGQMSKMLKSIVDEVYDYPVLLPEVYAAFRFERCFVSQQHGEQVAAMKFADAYPLLKKCELLEAEGARPRCAMGVVHAVSGVPE
;
A
#
# COMPACT_ATOMS: atom_id res chain seq x y z
N MET A 1 55.27 40.06 -17.33
CA MET A 1 54.93 38.67 -17.68
C MET A 1 54.65 37.92 -16.37
N THR A 2 53.37 37.74 -16.05
CA THR A 2 52.97 37.00 -14.84
C THR A 2 51.70 36.23 -15.18
N ARG A 3 51.72 34.95 -14.85
CA ARG A 3 50.93 33.87 -15.45
C ARG A 3 49.47 33.91 -15.01
N MET A 4 48.55 33.77 -15.97
CA MET A 4 47.17 33.36 -15.74
C MET A 4 47.15 31.93 -15.18
N ALA A 5 46.54 31.75 -14.02
CA ALA A 5 46.08 30.45 -13.56
C ALA A 5 44.55 30.48 -13.55
N ALA A 6 43.94 29.92 -14.59
CA ALA A 6 42.51 29.67 -14.63
C ALA A 6 42.21 28.48 -13.70
N VAL A 7 41.56 28.76 -12.57
CA VAL A 7 41.03 27.73 -11.67
C VAL A 7 39.69 27.28 -12.24
N PHE A 8 39.68 26.11 -12.86
CA PHE A 8 38.45 25.42 -13.29
C PHE A 8 37.79 24.80 -12.05
N THR A 9 36.84 25.49 -11.44
CA THR A 9 35.91 24.90 -10.47
C THR A 9 34.96 23.96 -11.20
N LEU A 10 35.30 22.67 -11.21
CA LEU A 10 34.40 21.59 -11.59
C LEU A 10 33.27 21.49 -10.55
N LEU A 11 32.09 22.00 -10.92
CA LEU A 11 30.84 21.74 -10.21
C LEU A 11 30.54 20.24 -10.34
N SER A 12 30.94 19.45 -9.36
CA SER A 12 30.51 18.05 -9.24
C SER A 12 29.03 18.05 -8.86
N CYS A 13 28.15 17.85 -9.83
CA CYS A 13 26.78 17.45 -9.58
C CYS A 13 26.82 16.07 -8.90
N ILE A 14 26.68 16.07 -7.57
CA ILE A 14 26.38 14.86 -6.82
C ILE A 14 24.99 14.44 -7.28
N ALA A 15 24.93 13.54 -8.27
CA ALA A 15 23.72 12.87 -8.65
C ALA A 15 23.29 12.03 -7.45
N SER A 16 22.39 12.57 -6.64
CA SER A 16 21.65 11.80 -5.65
C SER A 16 20.89 10.73 -6.44
N ALA A 17 21.39 9.49 -6.41
CA ALA A 17 20.58 8.36 -6.82
C ALA A 17 19.27 8.48 -6.03
N PRO A 18 18.09 8.44 -6.67
CA PRO A 18 16.87 8.38 -5.91
C PRO A 18 17.00 7.14 -5.04
N ALA A 19 16.99 7.31 -3.73
CA ALA A 19 16.73 6.21 -2.84
C ALA A 19 15.37 5.69 -3.31
N LEU A 20 15.37 4.60 -4.07
CA LEU A 20 14.16 3.90 -4.47
C LEU A 20 13.47 3.59 -3.15
N ALA A 21 12.45 4.40 -2.81
CA ALA A 21 11.64 4.18 -1.63
C ALA A 21 11.18 2.73 -1.75
N ALA A 22 11.66 1.89 -0.83
CA ALA A 22 11.35 0.47 -0.88
C ALA A 22 9.83 0.34 -0.92
N SER A 23 9.28 -0.32 -1.94
CA SER A 23 7.83 -0.39 -2.15
C SER A 23 7.15 -1.00 -0.94
N ASP A 24 6.21 -0.30 -0.32
CA ASP A 24 5.47 -0.75 0.89
C ASP A 24 4.85 -2.16 0.77
N CYS A 25 4.74 -2.66 -0.46
CA CYS A 25 4.42 -4.04 -0.78
C CYS A 25 5.57 -4.67 -1.62
N PRO A 26 6.40 -5.57 -1.06
CA PRO A 26 7.47 -6.21 -1.81
C PRO A 26 6.88 -7.12 -2.89
N PHE A 27 7.11 -6.88 -4.18
CA PHE A 27 6.47 -7.64 -5.26
C PHE A 27 7.35 -8.77 -5.80
N PRO A 28 6.80 -9.95 -6.15
CA PRO A 28 5.38 -10.35 -6.11
C PRO A 28 4.92 -10.95 -4.77
N GLN A 29 5.82 -11.34 -3.86
CA GLN A 29 5.48 -12.12 -2.67
C GLN A 29 4.56 -11.34 -1.70
N GLY A 30 4.81 -10.06 -1.51
CA GLY A 30 4.00 -9.13 -0.72
C GLY A 30 2.61 -8.92 -1.29
N MET A 31 2.42 -8.99 -2.61
CA MET A 31 1.08 -8.94 -3.21
C MET A 31 0.25 -10.16 -2.78
N GLN A 32 0.81 -11.36 -2.95
CA GLN A 32 0.16 -12.60 -2.54
C GLN A 32 -0.12 -12.63 -1.04
N ALA A 33 0.87 -12.22 -0.23
CA ALA A 33 0.73 -12.11 1.22
C ALA A 33 -0.32 -11.07 1.61
N SER A 34 -0.41 -9.93 0.90
CA SER A 34 -1.41 -8.89 1.15
C SER A 34 -2.83 -9.40 0.90
N ILE A 35 -3.06 -10.14 -0.20
CA ILE A 35 -4.38 -10.74 -0.49
C ILE A 35 -4.73 -11.80 0.57
N GLY A 36 -3.80 -12.70 0.88
CA GLY A 36 -4.01 -13.74 1.88
C GLY A 36 -4.30 -13.17 3.27
N ALA A 37 -3.52 -12.19 3.70
CA ALA A 37 -3.69 -11.51 4.98
C ALA A 37 -4.98 -10.70 5.05
N SER A 38 -5.40 -10.09 3.94
CA SER A 38 -6.68 -9.38 3.86
C SER A 38 -7.85 -10.33 4.15
N LYS A 39 -7.86 -11.49 3.50
CA LYS A 39 -8.86 -12.54 3.74
C LYS A 39 -8.81 -13.03 5.19
N GLN A 40 -7.62 -13.40 5.67
CA GLN A 40 -7.43 -13.93 7.01
C GLN A 40 -7.84 -12.93 8.10
N ALA A 41 -7.54 -11.64 7.93
CA ALA A 41 -7.90 -10.62 8.89
C ALA A 41 -9.42 -10.42 8.98
N ILE A 42 -10.11 -10.41 7.83
CA ILE A 42 -11.58 -10.32 7.78
C ILE A 42 -12.21 -11.55 8.42
N GLU A 43 -11.77 -12.75 8.05
CA GLU A 43 -12.27 -14.01 8.63
C GLU A 43 -12.04 -14.08 10.14
N ALA A 44 -10.85 -13.71 10.61
CA ALA A 44 -10.52 -13.68 12.03
C ALA A 44 -11.43 -12.71 12.80
N ARG A 45 -11.66 -11.51 12.26
CA ARG A 45 -12.56 -10.52 12.88
C ARG A 45 -13.99 -11.05 12.95
N GLN A 46 -14.48 -11.67 11.87
CA GLN A 46 -15.82 -12.27 11.83
C GLN A 46 -15.96 -13.45 12.81
N ALA A 47 -14.87 -14.18 13.07
CA ALA A 47 -14.80 -15.24 14.07
C ALA A 47 -14.63 -14.71 15.51
N GLY A 48 -14.61 -13.38 15.73
CA GLY A 48 -14.48 -12.77 17.05
C GLY A 48 -13.07 -12.78 17.63
N VAL A 49 -12.04 -13.07 16.81
CA VAL A 49 -10.64 -12.93 17.21
C VAL A 49 -10.34 -11.45 17.46
N THR A 50 -9.58 -11.14 18.50
CA THR A 50 -9.19 -9.76 18.81
C THR A 50 -8.05 -9.27 17.93
N LYS A 51 -7.93 -7.95 17.79
CA LYS A 51 -6.84 -7.31 17.03
C LYS A 51 -5.46 -7.75 17.56
N ASP A 52 -5.29 -7.75 18.88
CA ASP A 52 -4.02 -8.09 19.52
C ASP A 52 -3.64 -9.57 19.34
N GLU A 53 -4.62 -10.49 19.43
CA GLU A 53 -4.40 -11.91 19.14
C GLU A 53 -3.99 -12.16 17.68
N LEU A 54 -4.47 -11.36 16.74
CA LEU A 54 -4.06 -11.48 15.35
C LEU A 54 -2.67 -10.87 15.10
N LEU A 55 -2.38 -9.70 15.68
CA LEU A 55 -1.09 -9.03 15.56
C LEU A 55 0.07 -9.86 16.16
N THR A 56 -0.17 -10.54 17.27
CA THR A 56 0.84 -11.43 17.90
C THR A 56 1.24 -12.60 16.99
N LYS A 57 0.34 -13.08 16.11
CA LYS A 57 0.62 -14.14 15.12
C LYS A 57 1.44 -13.65 13.92
N ILE A 58 1.35 -12.36 13.59
CA ILE A 58 2.08 -11.72 12.48
C ILE A 58 3.54 -11.41 12.88
N SER A 59 3.75 -11.02 14.13
CA SER A 59 5.02 -10.50 14.64
C SER A 59 6.27 -11.40 14.53
N PRO A 60 6.22 -12.75 14.51
CA PRO A 60 7.45 -13.56 14.54
C PRO A 60 8.08 -13.90 13.18
N ALA A 61 7.36 -13.74 12.05
CA ALA A 61 7.68 -14.46 10.81
C ALA A 61 8.00 -13.60 9.56
N ALA A 62 7.84 -12.28 9.65
CA ALA A 62 7.94 -11.38 8.49
C ALA A 62 9.14 -10.43 8.61
N ASP A 63 9.84 -10.16 7.49
CA ASP A 63 10.82 -9.07 7.41
C ASP A 63 10.17 -7.71 7.75
N GLY A 64 10.98 -6.69 8.00
CA GLY A 64 10.48 -5.41 8.51
C GLY A 64 9.45 -4.71 7.61
N GLN A 65 9.44 -4.97 6.30
CA GLN A 65 8.52 -4.35 5.36
C GLN A 65 7.24 -5.17 5.22
N MET A 66 7.38 -6.49 5.06
CA MET A 66 6.27 -7.43 5.07
C MET A 66 5.46 -7.30 6.38
N SER A 67 6.14 -7.20 7.53
CA SER A 67 5.50 -7.03 8.83
C SER A 67 4.68 -5.74 8.93
N LYS A 68 5.21 -4.62 8.42
CA LYS A 68 4.47 -3.35 8.35
C LYS A 68 3.23 -3.46 7.46
N MET A 69 3.36 -4.08 6.29
CA MET A 69 2.25 -4.29 5.36
C MET A 69 1.15 -5.14 6.00
N LEU A 70 1.50 -6.27 6.63
CA LEU A 70 0.56 -7.16 7.33
C LEU A 70 -0.11 -6.47 8.51
N LYS A 71 0.65 -5.69 9.29
CA LYS A 71 0.09 -4.88 10.38
C LYS A 71 -0.90 -3.84 9.87
N SER A 72 -0.56 -3.12 8.79
CA SER A 72 -1.47 -2.15 8.15
C SER A 72 -2.79 -2.81 7.74
N ILE A 73 -2.77 -4.04 7.24
CA ILE A 73 -3.99 -4.78 6.88
C ILE A 73 -4.85 -5.05 8.13
N VAL A 74 -4.23 -5.52 9.21
CA VAL A 74 -4.97 -5.76 10.47
C VAL A 74 -5.52 -4.46 11.05
N ASP A 75 -4.74 -3.38 11.04
CA ASP A 75 -5.19 -2.08 11.51
C ASP A 75 -6.39 -1.59 10.68
N GLU A 76 -6.31 -1.61 9.35
CA GLU A 76 -7.41 -1.21 8.45
C GLU A 76 -8.68 -2.06 8.68
N VAL A 77 -8.53 -3.38 8.79
CA VAL A 77 -9.66 -4.31 8.98
C VAL A 77 -10.29 -4.18 10.36
N TYR A 78 -9.55 -3.84 11.41
CA TYR A 78 -10.11 -3.76 12.77
C TYR A 78 -10.58 -2.35 13.15
N ASP A 79 -9.95 -1.30 12.61
CA ASP A 79 -10.24 0.09 12.99
C ASP A 79 -11.44 0.69 12.22
N TYR A 80 -11.90 0.03 11.15
CA TYR A 80 -13.04 0.46 10.33
C TYR A 80 -14.12 -0.63 10.27
N PRO A 81 -15.41 -0.33 10.02
CA PRO A 81 -16.40 -1.38 9.75
C PRO A 81 -16.02 -2.25 8.54
N VAL A 82 -16.23 -3.57 8.65
CA VAL A 82 -15.81 -4.57 7.66
C VAL A 82 -16.30 -4.21 6.26
N LEU A 83 -15.37 -4.28 5.29
CA LEU A 83 -15.67 -4.23 3.87
C LEU A 83 -15.90 -5.64 3.30
N LEU A 84 -16.62 -5.73 2.18
CA LEU A 84 -16.72 -6.95 1.39
C LEU A 84 -15.30 -7.44 1.01
N PRO A 85 -15.00 -8.75 1.19
CA PRO A 85 -13.67 -9.28 0.92
C PRO A 85 -13.14 -8.95 -0.49
N GLU A 86 -14.00 -9.02 -1.51
CA GLU A 86 -13.62 -8.72 -2.90
C GLU A 86 -13.21 -7.24 -3.11
N VAL A 87 -13.86 -6.30 -2.43
CA VAL A 87 -13.58 -4.86 -2.52
C VAL A 87 -12.26 -4.56 -1.83
N TYR A 88 -12.07 -5.06 -0.62
CA TYR A 88 -10.85 -4.83 0.12
C TYR A 88 -9.63 -5.51 -0.53
N ALA A 89 -9.79 -6.74 -1.02
CA ALA A 89 -8.72 -7.45 -1.73
C ALA A 89 -8.30 -6.74 -3.02
N ALA A 90 -9.25 -6.25 -3.82
CA ALA A 90 -8.95 -5.50 -5.05
C ALA A 90 -8.24 -4.18 -4.75
N PHE A 91 -8.69 -3.42 -3.73
CA PHE A 91 -7.99 -2.23 -3.26
C PHE A 91 -6.54 -2.53 -2.84
N ARG A 92 -6.33 -3.59 -2.05
CA ARG A 92 -4.99 -3.98 -1.57
C ARG A 92 -4.09 -4.49 -2.70
N PHE A 93 -4.66 -5.19 -3.69
CA PHE A 93 -3.95 -5.59 -4.90
C PHE A 93 -3.44 -4.35 -5.66
N GLU A 94 -4.35 -3.43 -5.98
CA GLU A 94 -3.99 -2.25 -6.78
C GLU A 94 -3.00 -1.36 -6.04
N ARG A 95 -3.19 -1.16 -4.73
CA ARG A 95 -2.24 -0.39 -3.90
C ARG A 95 -0.84 -0.99 -3.97
N CYS A 96 -0.73 -2.32 -3.91
CA CYS A 96 0.56 -3.00 -4.05
C CYS A 96 1.16 -2.80 -5.45
N PHE A 97 0.35 -2.95 -6.50
CA PHE A 97 0.76 -2.79 -7.88
C PHE A 97 1.25 -1.37 -8.18
N VAL A 98 0.45 -0.34 -7.86
CA VAL A 98 0.79 1.07 -8.08
C VAL A 98 2.03 1.46 -7.29
N SER A 99 2.24 0.90 -6.08
CA SER A 99 3.43 1.19 -5.27
C SER A 99 4.76 0.78 -5.92
N GLN A 100 4.74 -0.09 -6.94
CA GLN A 100 5.96 -0.49 -7.66
C GLN A 100 6.56 0.66 -8.46
N GLN A 101 5.74 1.60 -8.93
CA GLN A 101 6.17 2.75 -9.73
C GLN A 101 5.97 4.08 -9.01
N HIS A 102 5.03 4.13 -8.06
CA HIS A 102 4.61 5.34 -7.36
C HIS A 102 4.60 5.15 -5.83
N GLY A 103 5.70 4.58 -5.31
CA GLY A 103 5.82 4.20 -3.89
C GLY A 103 5.58 5.36 -2.92
N GLU A 104 6.10 6.57 -3.21
CA GLU A 104 5.92 7.74 -2.34
C GLU A 104 4.45 8.21 -2.27
N GLN A 105 3.78 8.28 -3.43
CA GLN A 105 2.38 8.67 -3.51
C GLN A 105 1.48 7.67 -2.78
N VAL A 106 1.77 6.37 -2.95
CA VAL A 106 1.02 5.31 -2.28
C VAL A 106 1.30 5.26 -0.77
N ALA A 107 2.54 5.50 -0.34
CA ALA A 107 2.92 5.54 1.07
C ALA A 107 2.25 6.72 1.81
N ALA A 108 2.01 7.83 1.11
CA ALA A 108 1.31 9.00 1.66
C ALA A 108 -0.21 8.82 1.79
N MET A 109 -0.79 7.81 1.14
CA MET A 109 -2.23 7.53 1.22
C MET A 109 -2.65 7.19 2.65
N LYS A 110 -3.79 7.74 3.07
CA LYS A 110 -4.44 7.36 4.32
C LYS A 110 -5.64 6.50 4.00
N PHE A 111 -5.77 5.37 4.69
CA PHE A 111 -6.95 4.50 4.51
C PHE A 111 -8.26 5.21 4.87
N ALA A 112 -8.22 6.19 5.78
CA ALA A 112 -9.37 7.05 6.10
C ALA A 112 -9.97 7.75 4.88
N ASP A 113 -9.15 8.13 3.90
CA ASP A 113 -9.59 8.82 2.69
C ASP A 113 -10.14 7.81 1.66
N ALA A 114 -9.58 6.60 1.62
CA ALA A 114 -10.04 5.51 0.76
C ALA A 114 -11.35 4.86 1.24
N TYR A 115 -11.50 4.65 2.54
CA TYR A 115 -12.61 3.93 3.15
C TYR A 115 -14.01 4.38 2.68
N PRO A 116 -14.38 5.67 2.72
CA PRO A 116 -15.71 6.11 2.26
C PRO A 116 -15.95 5.85 0.78
N LEU A 117 -14.90 5.83 -0.05
CA LEU A 117 -15.01 5.51 -1.47
C LEU A 117 -15.18 4.00 -1.68
N LEU A 118 -14.44 3.18 -0.92
CA LEU A 118 -14.60 1.72 -0.92
C LEU A 118 -16.01 1.29 -0.52
N LYS A 119 -16.61 1.96 0.49
CA LYS A 119 -18.02 1.72 0.85
C LYS A 119 -19.00 2.05 -0.28
N LYS A 120 -18.71 3.03 -1.13
CA LYS A 120 -19.54 3.30 -2.32
C LYS A 120 -19.38 2.21 -3.37
N CYS A 121 -18.18 1.65 -3.53
CA CYS A 121 -17.95 0.54 -4.45
C CYS A 121 -18.76 -0.72 -4.09
N GLU A 122 -19.04 -0.97 -2.82
CA GLU A 122 -19.88 -2.09 -2.39
C GLU A 122 -21.34 -2.00 -2.85
N LEU A 123 -21.83 -0.80 -3.15
CA LEU A 123 -23.20 -0.55 -3.61
C LEU A 123 -23.39 -0.85 -5.10
N LEU A 124 -22.32 -1.22 -5.82
CA LEU A 124 -22.40 -1.59 -7.23
C LEU A 124 -22.88 -3.03 -7.37
N GLU A 125 -23.93 -3.23 -8.16
CA GLU A 125 -24.56 -4.55 -8.36
C GLU A 125 -24.08 -5.27 -9.62
N ALA A 126 -23.48 -4.54 -10.57
CA ALA A 126 -23.00 -5.13 -11.82
C ALA A 126 -21.81 -6.07 -11.56
N GLU A 127 -21.82 -7.23 -12.21
CA GLU A 127 -20.74 -8.22 -12.09
C GLU A 127 -19.39 -7.61 -12.44
N GLY A 128 -18.38 -7.84 -11.59
CA GLY A 128 -17.03 -7.31 -11.76
C GLY A 128 -16.89 -5.79 -11.54
N ALA A 129 -17.97 -5.05 -11.25
CA ALA A 129 -17.91 -3.60 -11.06
C ALA A 129 -17.27 -3.20 -9.71
N ARG A 130 -17.54 -3.95 -8.63
CA ARG A 130 -16.99 -3.62 -7.30
C ARG A 130 -15.46 -3.70 -7.25
N PRO A 131 -14.81 -4.79 -7.72
CA PRO A 131 -13.35 -4.86 -7.76
C PRO A 131 -12.74 -3.75 -8.61
N ARG A 132 -13.30 -3.48 -9.80
CA ARG A 132 -12.84 -2.39 -10.68
C ARG A 132 -12.92 -1.02 -9.99
N CYS A 133 -14.05 -0.73 -9.35
CA CYS A 133 -14.22 0.50 -8.57
C CYS A 133 -13.17 0.59 -7.45
N ALA A 134 -12.95 -0.50 -6.71
CA ALA A 134 -12.00 -0.53 -5.60
C ALA A 134 -10.54 -0.30 -6.02
N MET A 135 -10.15 -0.79 -7.20
CA MET A 135 -8.84 -0.48 -7.79
C MET A 135 -8.74 1.02 -8.11
N GLY A 136 -9.76 1.60 -8.76
CA GLY A 136 -9.81 3.04 -9.06
C GLY A 136 -9.72 3.96 -7.82
N VAL A 137 -10.14 3.50 -6.64
CA VAL A 137 -9.97 4.25 -5.38
C VAL A 137 -8.49 4.51 -5.07
N VAL A 138 -7.57 3.59 -5.41
CA VAL A 138 -6.14 3.79 -5.19
C VAL A 138 -5.64 4.98 -6.00
N HIS A 139 -6.02 5.06 -7.27
CA HIS A 139 -5.68 6.16 -8.16
C HIS A 139 -6.28 7.49 -7.69
N ALA A 140 -7.57 7.47 -7.32
CA ALA A 140 -8.27 8.65 -6.83
C ALA A 140 -7.63 9.25 -5.56
N VAL A 141 -7.15 8.41 -4.64
CA VAL A 141 -6.58 8.86 -3.36
C VAL A 141 -5.08 9.17 -3.46
N SER A 142 -4.34 8.41 -4.26
CA SER A 142 -2.90 8.66 -4.49
C SER A 142 -2.62 9.82 -5.45
N GLY A 143 -3.61 10.19 -6.29
CA GLY A 143 -3.42 11.13 -7.39
C GLY A 143 -2.66 10.55 -8.59
N VAL A 144 -2.38 9.25 -8.59
CA VAL A 144 -1.74 8.55 -9.72
C VAL A 144 -2.81 8.23 -10.77
N PRO A 145 -2.62 8.57 -12.06
CA PRO A 145 -3.57 8.21 -13.12
C PRO A 145 -3.79 6.69 -13.26
N GLU A 146 -5.00 6.29 -13.67
CA GLU A 146 -5.36 4.89 -14.04
C GLU A 146 -4.67 4.45 -15.35
#